data_AF-A0A967WP31-F1
#
_entry.id   AF-A0A967WP31-F1
#
_cell.length_a   1.000
_cell.length_b   1.000
_cell.length_c   1.000
_cell.angle_alpha   90.00
_cell.angle_beta   90.00
_cell.angle_gamma   90.00
#
_symmetry.space_group_name_H-M   'P 1'
#
loop_
_entity.id
_entity.type
_entity.pdbx_description
1 polymer ?
#
loop_
_entity_poly.entity_id
_entity_poly.type
_entity_poly.pdbx_seq_one_letter_code
_entity_poly.pdbx_strand_id
1 'polypeptide(L)'
;MRSCRGRLVWILLALAAFLLVVALVLAAVYLVLQRSQSPTAGWQDPVLAIVPEQVAPDLALYPLAGASELDTVDAALANDDLETAYATLVFGLEMSDSQRIGRLILLGGQYAEAENADRAGLTYQQVYDVAVLSPYLTDPTRADALLAAGKGWTTLGDQDRALEVYDQVYLIAAQSPYLQMANRRDLLVALEEAYEEMGERSRAEASRAGIIELDQQTS
;
A
#
# COMPACT_ATOMS: atom_id res chain seq x y z
N MET A 1 -36.50 13.11 57.32
CA MET A 1 -35.26 12.59 56.69
C MET A 1 -35.48 11.47 55.66
N ARG A 2 -36.70 11.23 55.14
CA ARG A 2 -36.97 10.16 54.13
C ARG A 2 -37.07 10.67 52.67
N SER A 3 -37.24 11.97 52.42
CA SER A 3 -37.41 12.52 51.06
C SER A 3 -36.11 12.80 50.30
N CYS A 4 -34.97 13.02 50.99
CA CYS A 4 -33.68 13.23 50.32
C CYS A 4 -33.08 11.92 49.76
N ARG A 5 -33.37 10.76 50.36
CA ARG A 5 -32.87 9.47 49.88
C ARG A 5 -33.43 9.09 48.51
N GLY A 6 -34.70 9.39 48.24
CA GLY A 6 -35.32 9.11 46.94
C GLY A 6 -34.70 9.93 45.80
N ARG A 7 -34.46 11.23 46.01
CA ARG A 7 -33.79 12.09 45.02
C ARG A 7 -32.34 11.69 44.77
N LEU A 8 -31.63 11.27 45.82
CA LEU A 8 -30.24 10.81 45.70
C LEU A 8 -30.15 9.50 44.92
N VAL A 9 -31.10 8.58 45.11
CA VAL A 9 -31.21 7.34 44.31
C VAL A 9 -31.49 7.65 42.84
N TRP A 10 -32.38 8.61 42.53
CA TRP A 10 -32.65 9.02 41.15
C TRP A 10 -31.45 9.69 40.47
N ILE A 11 -30.68 10.52 41.20
CA ILE A 11 -29.45 11.13 40.68
C ILE A 11 -28.40 10.06 40.40
N LEU A 12 -28.24 9.08 41.29
CA LEU A 12 -27.31 7.97 41.07
C LEU A 12 -27.72 7.10 39.88
N LEU A 13 -29.01 6.84 39.69
CA LEU A 13 -29.54 6.10 38.53
C LEU A 13 -29.31 6.84 37.22
N ALA A 14 -29.55 8.16 37.19
CA ALA A 14 -29.29 8.99 36.00
C ALA A 14 -27.80 9.03 35.66
N LEU A 15 -26.93 9.15 36.66
CA LEU A 15 -25.48 9.12 36.46
C LEU A 15 -24.99 7.76 35.94
N ALA A 16 -25.52 6.66 36.48
CA ALA A 16 -25.20 5.31 36.01
C ALA A 16 -25.65 5.09 34.55
N ALA A 17 -26.85 5.55 34.20
CA ALA A 17 -27.35 5.48 32.82
C ALA A 17 -26.48 6.32 31.87
N PHE A 18 -26.08 7.53 32.28
CA PHE A 18 -25.19 8.37 31.49
C PHE A 18 -23.82 7.72 31.25
N LEU A 19 -23.21 7.16 32.30
CA LEU A 19 -21.94 6.43 32.17
C LEU A 19 -22.05 5.22 31.24
N LEU A 20 -23.18 4.51 31.26
CA LEU A 20 -23.43 3.36 30.39
C LEU A 20 -23.53 3.80 28.92
N VAL A 21 -24.20 4.92 28.64
CA VAL A 21 -24.26 5.48 27.28
C VAL A 21 -22.87 5.92 26.82
N VAL A 22 -22.09 6.60 27.67
CA VAL A 22 -20.71 7.00 27.32
C VAL A 22 -19.83 5.78 27.05
N ALA A 23 -19.95 4.72 27.85
CA ALA A 23 -19.22 3.47 27.63
C ALA A 23 -19.63 2.79 26.31
N LEU A 24 -20.92 2.79 25.96
CA LEU A 24 -21.40 2.27 24.68
C LEU A 24 -20.89 3.08 23.48
N VAL A 25 -20.88 4.41 23.59
CA VAL A 25 -20.33 5.28 22.55
C VAL A 25 -18.83 5.06 22.39
N LEU A 26 -18.09 4.99 23.50
CA LEU A 26 -16.66 4.67 23.47
C LEU A 26 -16.39 3.28 22.90
N ALA A 27 -17.20 2.28 23.23
CA ALA A 27 -17.08 0.94 22.67
C ALA A 27 -17.39 0.90 21.17
N ALA A 28 -18.41 1.63 20.71
CA ALA A 28 -18.73 1.76 19.30
C ALA A 28 -17.61 2.48 18.53
N VAL A 29 -17.09 3.58 19.08
CA VAL A 29 -15.95 4.32 18.53
C VAL A 29 -14.71 3.43 18.49
N TYR A 30 -14.43 2.68 19.57
CA TYR A 30 -13.32 1.73 19.63
C TYR A 30 -13.46 0.61 18.60
N LEU A 31 -14.65 0.03 18.42
CA LEU A 31 -14.88 -1.00 17.40
C LEU A 31 -14.77 -0.46 15.97
N VAL A 32 -15.17 0.78 15.73
CA VAL A 32 -14.98 1.43 14.42
C VAL A 32 -13.49 1.69 14.19
N LEU A 33 -12.77 2.25 15.17
CA LEU A 33 -11.33 2.46 15.10
C LEU A 33 -10.54 1.16 14.98
N GLN A 34 -10.97 0.08 15.61
CA GLN A 34 -10.32 -1.23 15.55
C GLN A 34 -10.58 -1.93 14.21
N ARG A 35 -11.69 -1.63 13.53
CA ARG A 35 -11.88 -2.03 12.13
C ARG A 35 -11.02 -1.20 11.18
N SER A 36 -10.73 0.05 11.51
CA SER A 36 -9.83 0.93 10.74
C SER A 36 -8.35 0.66 11.01
N GLN A 37 -8.01 0.07 12.16
CA GLN A 37 -6.71 -0.55 12.37
C GLN A 37 -6.70 -1.83 11.54
N SER A 38 -6.41 -1.69 10.25
CA SER A 38 -5.85 -2.79 9.47
C SER A 38 -4.81 -3.44 10.38
N PRO A 39 -4.98 -4.73 10.74
CA PRO A 39 -3.95 -5.40 11.53
C PRO A 39 -2.66 -5.12 10.80
N THR A 40 -1.60 -4.77 11.53
CA THR A 40 -0.23 -4.78 11.01
C THR A 40 -0.02 -6.17 10.42
N ALA A 41 -0.39 -6.34 9.16
CA ALA A 41 -0.41 -7.63 8.51
C ALA A 41 1.03 -7.80 8.10
N GLY A 42 1.86 -8.21 9.06
CA GLY A 42 3.28 -8.49 8.83
C GLY A 42 3.42 -9.30 7.56
N TRP A 43 4.57 -9.15 6.90
CA TRP A 43 4.90 -9.78 5.62
C TRP A 43 4.16 -11.11 5.42
N GLN A 44 3.32 -11.17 4.39
CA GLN A 44 2.56 -12.37 4.07
C GLN A 44 3.25 -13.12 2.93
N ASP A 45 3.28 -14.45 3.04
CA ASP A 45 3.83 -15.32 2.00
C ASP A 45 2.94 -15.26 0.75
N PRO A 46 3.45 -14.79 -0.39
CA PRO A 46 2.66 -14.61 -1.61
C PRO A 46 2.12 -15.92 -2.16
N VAL A 47 2.81 -17.04 -1.94
CA VAL A 47 2.40 -18.38 -2.41
C VAL A 47 1.24 -18.91 -1.58
N LEU A 48 1.28 -18.72 -0.26
CA LEU A 48 0.21 -19.16 0.63
C LEU A 48 -1.07 -18.33 0.51
N ALA A 49 -0.95 -17.11 -0.03
CA ALA A 49 -2.10 -16.23 -0.25
C ALA A 49 -2.95 -16.62 -1.48
N ILE A 50 -2.50 -17.55 -2.32
CA ILE A 50 -3.26 -17.97 -3.51
C ILE A 50 -4.48 -18.77 -3.10
N VAL A 51 -5.62 -18.50 -3.74
CA VAL A 51 -6.88 -19.24 -3.56
C VAL A 51 -7.11 -20.14 -4.77
N PRO A 52 -6.74 -21.44 -4.73
CA PRO A 52 -6.74 -22.31 -5.91
C PRO A 52 -8.10 -22.43 -6.59
N GLU A 53 -9.19 -22.32 -5.83
CA GLU A 53 -10.56 -22.45 -6.34
C GLU A 53 -11.00 -21.27 -7.21
N GLN A 54 -10.30 -20.13 -7.14
CA GLN A 54 -10.58 -18.93 -7.93
C GLN A 54 -9.66 -18.80 -9.16
N VAL A 55 -8.69 -19.70 -9.32
CA VAL A 55 -7.81 -19.74 -10.48
C VAL A 55 -8.55 -20.35 -11.67
N ALA A 56 -8.68 -19.59 -12.76
CA ALA A 56 -9.24 -20.04 -14.02
C ALA A 56 -8.30 -21.08 -14.67
N PRO A 57 -8.68 -22.38 -14.74
CA PRO A 57 -7.74 -23.42 -15.15
C PRO A 57 -7.32 -23.34 -16.61
N ASP A 58 -8.20 -22.85 -17.48
CA ASP A 58 -7.93 -22.65 -18.90
C ASP A 58 -6.84 -21.61 -19.15
N LEU A 59 -6.90 -20.47 -18.45
CA LEU A 59 -5.86 -19.46 -18.49
C LEU A 59 -4.59 -19.87 -17.74
N ALA A 60 -4.71 -20.57 -16.60
CA ALA A 60 -3.54 -21.02 -15.84
C ALA A 60 -2.69 -22.05 -16.61
N LEU A 61 -3.30 -22.84 -17.51
CA LEU A 61 -2.60 -23.80 -18.35
C LEU A 61 -2.09 -23.21 -19.67
N TYR A 62 -2.41 -21.94 -19.97
CA TYR A 62 -2.03 -21.29 -21.22
C TYR A 62 -0.51 -21.28 -21.48
N PRO A 63 0.36 -21.04 -20.47
CA PRO A 63 1.80 -21.15 -20.65
C PRO A 63 2.27 -22.56 -21.08
N LEU A 64 1.57 -23.62 -20.63
CA LEU A 64 1.88 -24.99 -21.04
C LEU A 64 1.52 -25.27 -22.51
N ALA A 65 0.64 -24.46 -23.10
CA ALA A 65 0.34 -24.46 -24.52
C ALA A 65 1.34 -23.59 -25.34
N GLY A 66 2.36 -23.01 -24.71
CA GLY A 66 3.41 -22.22 -25.34
C GLY A 66 3.12 -20.71 -25.43
N ALA A 67 2.08 -20.22 -24.75
CA ALA A 67 1.87 -18.77 -24.60
C ALA A 67 2.89 -18.18 -23.61
N SER A 68 3.20 -16.89 -23.74
CA SER A 68 4.07 -16.24 -22.75
C SER A 68 3.34 -16.01 -21.43
N GLU A 69 4.07 -16.00 -20.31
CA GLU A 69 3.51 -15.66 -19.01
C GLU A 69 2.90 -14.24 -19.00
N LEU A 70 3.48 -13.31 -19.76
CA LEU A 70 2.96 -11.94 -19.89
C LEU A 70 1.62 -11.89 -20.59
N ASP A 71 1.48 -12.59 -21.72
CA ASP A 71 0.21 -12.66 -22.44
C ASP A 71 -0.86 -13.34 -21.59
N THR A 72 -0.46 -14.31 -20.76
CA THR A 72 -1.35 -15.00 -19.82
C THR A 72 -1.87 -14.06 -18.74
N VAL A 73 -0.99 -13.24 -18.13
CA VAL A 73 -1.39 -12.21 -17.16
C VAL A 73 -2.29 -11.17 -17.82
N ASP A 74 -1.93 -10.70 -19.02
CA ASP A 74 -2.72 -9.69 -19.73
C ASP A 74 -4.12 -10.21 -20.10
N ALA A 75 -4.22 -11.47 -20.52
CA ALA A 75 -5.50 -12.13 -20.76
C ALA A 75 -6.33 -12.27 -19.47
N ALA A 76 -5.70 -12.67 -18.36
CA ALA A 76 -6.37 -12.79 -17.07
C ALA A 76 -6.89 -11.44 -16.56
N LEU A 77 -6.08 -10.38 -16.62
CA LEU A 77 -6.48 -9.03 -16.26
C LEU A 77 -7.60 -8.49 -17.16
N ALA A 78 -7.58 -8.81 -18.46
CA ALA A 78 -8.62 -8.41 -19.40
C ALA A 78 -9.96 -9.12 -19.17
N ASN A 79 -9.94 -10.31 -18.58
CA ASN A 79 -11.12 -11.12 -18.26
C ASN A 79 -11.61 -10.96 -16.81
N ASP A 80 -10.99 -10.07 -16.02
CA ASP A 80 -11.26 -9.90 -14.58
C ASP A 80 -10.94 -11.16 -13.73
N ASP A 81 -10.09 -12.05 -14.27
CA ASP A 81 -9.60 -13.26 -13.59
C ASP A 81 -8.40 -12.93 -12.70
N LEU A 82 -8.61 -12.05 -11.72
CA LEU A 82 -7.54 -11.44 -10.90
C LEU A 82 -6.70 -12.47 -10.12
N GLU A 83 -7.33 -13.56 -9.65
CA GLU A 83 -6.61 -14.63 -8.95
C GLU A 83 -5.66 -15.37 -9.88
N THR A 84 -6.08 -15.60 -11.13
CA THR A 84 -5.23 -16.22 -12.15
C THR A 84 -4.04 -15.32 -12.47
N ALA A 85 -4.29 -14.03 -12.67
CA ALA A 85 -3.22 -13.05 -12.88
C ALA A 85 -2.23 -13.04 -11.71
N TYR A 86 -2.73 -13.04 -10.47
CA TYR A 86 -1.90 -13.10 -9.27
C TYR A 86 -1.07 -14.39 -9.21
N ALA A 87 -1.70 -15.55 -9.42
CA ALA A 87 -1.01 -16.84 -9.38
C ALA A 87 0.08 -16.93 -10.46
N THR A 88 -0.19 -16.46 -11.68
CA THR A 88 0.83 -16.39 -12.74
C THR A 88 1.96 -15.42 -12.37
N LEU A 89 1.68 -14.29 -11.72
CA LEU A 89 2.72 -13.36 -11.25
C LEU A 89 3.53 -13.89 -10.07
N VAL A 90 2.98 -14.78 -9.24
CA VAL A 90 3.70 -15.39 -8.12
C VAL A 90 4.57 -16.56 -8.59
N PHE A 91 4.05 -17.41 -9.47
CA PHE A 91 4.76 -18.61 -9.92
C PHE A 91 5.59 -18.42 -11.19
N GLY A 92 5.29 -17.39 -11.99
CA GLY A 92 5.95 -17.16 -13.27
C GLY A 92 7.44 -16.91 -13.10
N LEU A 93 8.26 -17.53 -13.94
CA LEU A 93 9.73 -17.47 -13.85
C LEU A 93 10.37 -16.76 -15.05
N GLU A 94 9.62 -16.48 -16.10
CA GLU A 94 10.14 -15.94 -17.35
C GLU A 94 10.18 -14.40 -17.36
N MET A 95 9.35 -13.77 -16.53
CA MET A 95 9.28 -12.32 -16.43
C MET A 95 10.54 -11.70 -15.81
N SER A 96 11.04 -10.63 -16.41
CA SER A 96 11.98 -9.74 -15.74
C SER A 96 11.33 -9.01 -14.56
N ASP A 97 12.13 -8.57 -13.59
CA ASP A 97 11.63 -7.87 -12.40
C ASP A 97 10.82 -6.63 -12.75
N SER A 98 11.25 -5.84 -13.75
CA SER A 98 10.52 -4.66 -14.22
C SER A 98 9.17 -5.01 -14.83
N GLN A 99 9.09 -6.11 -15.60
CA GLN A 99 7.82 -6.58 -16.18
C GLN A 99 6.87 -7.06 -15.07
N ARG A 100 7.37 -7.83 -14.11
CA ARG A 100 6.61 -8.31 -12.97
C ARG A 100 6.07 -7.15 -12.13
N ILE A 101 6.91 -6.17 -11.79
CA ILE A 101 6.52 -4.96 -11.07
C ILE A 101 5.39 -4.23 -11.81
N GLY A 102 5.54 -3.99 -13.11
CA GLY A 102 4.53 -3.28 -13.89
C GLY A 102 3.17 -3.98 -13.85
N ARG A 103 3.15 -5.31 -13.92
CA ARG A 103 1.91 -6.10 -13.84
C ARG A 103 1.33 -6.19 -12.44
N LEU A 104 2.17 -6.29 -11.41
CA LEU A 104 1.73 -6.21 -10.02
C LEU A 104 1.08 -4.86 -9.72
N ILE A 105 1.64 -3.74 -10.18
CA ILE A 105 1.03 -2.41 -9.97
C ILE A 105 -0.37 -2.34 -10.59
N LEU A 106 -0.54 -2.85 -11.81
CA LEU A 106 -1.85 -2.90 -12.50
C LEU A 106 -2.84 -3.79 -11.74
N LEU A 107 -2.42 -5.01 -11.36
CA LEU A 107 -3.24 -5.95 -10.61
C LEU A 107 -3.66 -5.39 -9.24
N GLY A 108 -2.75 -4.72 -8.54
CA GLY A 108 -3.04 -4.08 -7.26
C GLY A 108 -4.09 -2.98 -7.39
N GLY A 109 -4.02 -2.20 -8.48
CA GLY A 109 -5.04 -1.22 -8.83
C GLY A 109 -6.41 -1.86 -9.08
N GLN A 110 -6.47 -2.94 -9.86
CA GLN A 110 -7.73 -3.66 -10.12
C GLN A 110 -8.33 -4.27 -8.85
N TYR A 111 -7.50 -4.85 -7.96
CA TYR A 111 -8.00 -5.31 -6.66
C TYR A 111 -8.54 -4.16 -5.80
N ALA A 112 -7.91 -2.99 -5.83
CA ALA A 112 -8.40 -1.82 -5.10
C ALA A 112 -9.74 -1.31 -5.67
N GLU A 113 -9.88 -1.27 -7.00
CA GLU A 113 -11.13 -0.94 -7.69
C GLU A 113 -12.26 -1.94 -7.38
N ALA A 114 -11.91 -3.22 -7.20
CA ALA A 114 -12.83 -4.29 -6.78
C ALA A 114 -13.09 -4.30 -5.26
N GLU A 115 -12.69 -3.26 -4.52
CA GLU A 115 -12.82 -3.14 -3.05
C GLU A 115 -12.13 -4.27 -2.26
N ASN A 116 -11.17 -4.97 -2.87
CA ASN A 116 -10.41 -6.05 -2.25
C ASN A 116 -9.07 -5.52 -1.71
N ALA A 117 -9.16 -4.71 -0.65
CA ALA A 117 -8.01 -4.02 -0.07
C ALA A 117 -6.89 -4.97 0.40
N ASP A 118 -7.24 -6.15 0.91
CA ASP A 118 -6.26 -7.15 1.35
C ASP A 118 -5.41 -7.64 0.17
N ARG A 119 -6.04 -7.97 -0.97
CA ARG A 119 -5.32 -8.43 -2.17
C ARG A 119 -4.54 -7.31 -2.84
N ALA A 120 -5.08 -6.10 -2.87
CA ALA A 120 -4.36 -4.93 -3.34
C ALA A 120 -3.08 -4.70 -2.51
N GLY A 121 -3.21 -4.74 -1.18
CA GLY A 121 -2.10 -4.58 -0.23
C GLY A 121 -1.03 -5.65 -0.39
N LEU A 122 -1.42 -6.91 -0.60
CA LEU A 122 -0.50 -8.02 -0.92
C LEU A 122 0.26 -7.78 -2.23
N THR A 123 -0.42 -7.25 -3.23
CA THR A 123 0.20 -6.99 -4.53
C THR A 123 1.23 -5.86 -4.43
N TYR A 124 0.92 -4.79 -3.68
CA TYR A 124 1.89 -3.73 -3.40
C TYR A 124 3.04 -4.18 -2.49
N GLN A 125 2.80 -5.13 -1.58
CA GLN A 125 3.87 -5.79 -0.82
C GLN A 125 4.85 -6.50 -1.77
N GLN A 126 4.35 -7.22 -2.78
CA GLN A 126 5.24 -7.86 -3.76
C GLN A 126 6.01 -6.84 -4.61
N VAL A 127 5.39 -5.72 -5.00
CA VAL A 127 6.12 -4.64 -5.69
C VAL A 127 7.27 -4.15 -4.83
N TYR A 128 7.01 -3.89 -3.55
CA TYR A 128 8.03 -3.49 -2.59
C TYR A 128 9.12 -4.56 -2.41
N ASP A 129 8.75 -5.83 -2.21
CA ASP A 129 9.70 -6.94 -2.03
C ASP A 129 10.62 -7.09 -3.25
N VAL A 130 10.06 -7.08 -4.47
CA VAL A 130 10.87 -7.14 -5.70
C VAL A 130 11.74 -5.88 -5.82
N ALA A 131 11.21 -4.70 -5.52
CA ALA A 131 11.96 -3.45 -5.58
C ALA A 131 13.11 -3.40 -4.58
N VAL A 132 12.97 -3.96 -3.37
CA VAL A 132 14.04 -3.99 -2.37
C VAL A 132 15.06 -5.09 -2.67
N LEU A 133 14.60 -6.28 -3.08
CA LEU A 133 15.44 -7.48 -3.16
C LEU A 133 16.09 -7.69 -4.53
N SER A 134 15.55 -7.10 -5.61
CA SER A 134 16.09 -7.31 -6.94
C SER A 134 17.49 -6.71 -7.09
N PRO A 135 18.49 -7.48 -7.56
CA PRO A 135 19.80 -6.96 -7.93
C PRO A 135 19.83 -6.37 -9.35
N TYR A 136 18.75 -6.53 -10.13
CA TYR A 136 18.71 -6.18 -11.55
C TYR A 136 18.05 -4.83 -11.83
N LEU A 137 17.38 -4.24 -10.84
CA LEU A 137 16.77 -2.92 -10.96
C LEU A 137 17.81 -1.81 -10.83
N THR A 138 17.77 -0.88 -11.78
CA THR A 138 18.47 0.40 -11.67
C THR A 138 17.83 1.29 -10.61
N ASP A 139 18.60 2.20 -10.01
CA ASP A 139 18.09 3.11 -8.96
C ASP A 139 16.85 3.91 -9.38
N PRO A 140 16.74 4.48 -10.60
CA PRO A 140 15.49 5.10 -11.03
C PRO A 140 14.30 4.13 -11.04
N THR A 141 14.47 2.94 -11.63
CA THR A 141 13.38 1.94 -11.72
C THR A 141 12.95 1.46 -10.34
N ARG A 142 13.92 1.29 -9.43
CA ARG A 142 13.69 0.93 -8.03
C ARG A 142 12.89 2.00 -7.30
N ALA A 143 13.27 3.26 -7.45
CA ALA A 143 12.56 4.38 -6.84
C ALA A 143 11.13 4.51 -7.39
N ASP A 144 10.93 4.35 -8.70
CA ASP A 144 9.61 4.40 -9.32
C ASP A 144 8.70 3.27 -8.81
N ALA A 145 9.23 2.05 -8.68
CA ALA A 145 8.50 0.90 -8.15
C ALA A 145 8.09 1.11 -6.68
N LEU A 146 9.02 1.59 -5.84
CA LEU A 146 8.73 1.91 -4.44
C LEU A 146 7.71 3.05 -4.34
N LEU A 147 7.85 4.11 -5.14
CA LEU A 147 6.89 5.21 -5.17
C LEU A 147 5.49 4.73 -5.55
N ALA A 148 5.38 3.80 -6.53
CA ALA A 148 4.10 3.20 -6.91
C ALA A 148 3.49 2.35 -5.78
N ALA A 149 4.30 1.54 -5.07
CA ALA A 149 3.83 0.79 -3.91
C ALA A 149 3.35 1.71 -2.78
N GLY A 150 4.09 2.77 -2.48
CA GLY A 150 3.70 3.78 -1.48
C GLY A 150 2.39 4.47 -1.82
N LYS A 151 2.17 4.84 -3.10
CA LYS A 151 0.90 5.39 -3.58
C LYS A 151 -0.24 4.38 -3.45
N GLY A 152 0.03 3.11 -3.75
CA GLY A 152 -0.90 2.01 -3.56
C GLY A 152 -1.36 1.91 -2.10
N TRP A 153 -0.44 1.84 -1.15
CA TRP A 153 -0.78 1.80 0.27
C TRP A 153 -1.46 3.07 0.78
N THR A 154 -1.09 4.25 0.27
CA THR A 154 -1.79 5.51 0.58
C THR A 154 -3.26 5.43 0.17
N THR A 155 -3.52 4.90 -1.03
CA THR A 155 -4.89 4.69 -1.55
C THR A 155 -5.69 3.71 -0.69
N LEU A 156 -5.03 2.69 -0.13
CA LEU A 156 -5.64 1.71 0.78
C LEU A 156 -5.79 2.24 2.22
N GLY A 157 -5.27 3.43 2.53
CA GLY A 157 -5.28 4.02 3.86
C GLY A 157 -4.22 3.47 4.82
N ASP A 158 -3.27 2.65 4.35
CA ASP A 158 -2.14 2.15 5.14
C ASP A 158 -1.00 3.18 5.15
N GLN A 159 -1.18 4.21 5.98
CA GLN A 159 -0.26 5.34 6.06
C GLN A 159 1.13 4.93 6.58
N ASP A 160 1.19 3.99 7.52
CA ASP A 160 2.46 3.57 8.11
C ASP A 160 3.38 2.94 7.07
N ARG A 161 2.86 1.97 6.27
CA ARG A 161 3.64 1.38 5.18
C ARG A 161 3.97 2.36 4.07
N ALA A 162 3.00 3.18 3.68
CA ALA A 162 3.23 4.20 2.67
C ALA A 162 4.40 5.11 3.07
N LEU A 163 4.43 5.54 4.34
CA LEU A 163 5.49 6.40 4.87
C LEU A 163 6.85 5.71 4.87
N GLU A 164 6.94 4.47 5.34
CA GLU A 164 8.18 3.68 5.32
C GLU A 164 8.76 3.56 3.91
N VAL A 165 7.89 3.38 2.92
CA VAL A 165 8.28 3.18 1.52
C VAL A 165 8.71 4.50 0.89
N TYR A 166 7.98 5.59 1.16
CA TYR A 166 8.39 6.93 0.73
C TYR A 166 9.73 7.34 1.34
N ASP A 167 9.99 7.00 2.61
CA ASP A 167 11.28 7.24 3.24
C ASP A 167 12.42 6.49 2.49
N GLN A 168 12.16 5.29 1.95
CA GLN A 168 13.15 4.60 1.09
C GLN A 168 13.34 5.27 -0.27
N VAL A 169 12.28 5.75 -0.92
CA VAL A 169 12.39 6.53 -2.16
C VAL A 169 13.23 7.78 -1.91
N TYR A 170 13.02 8.47 -0.77
CA TYR A 170 13.79 9.64 -0.39
C TYR A 170 15.27 9.31 -0.21
N LEU A 171 15.61 8.18 0.42
CA LEU A 171 16.99 7.73 0.54
C LEU A 171 17.65 7.52 -0.83
N ILE A 172 16.95 6.89 -1.78
CA ILE A 172 17.47 6.73 -3.15
C ILE A 172 17.67 8.10 -3.79
N ALA A 173 16.68 8.99 -3.70
CA ALA A 173 16.78 10.34 -4.27
C ALA A 173 17.97 11.12 -3.69
N ALA A 174 18.15 11.09 -2.36
CA ALA A 174 19.18 11.85 -1.68
C ALA A 174 20.60 11.24 -1.83
N GLN A 175 20.72 9.91 -1.89
CA GLN A 175 22.01 9.22 -1.74
C GLN A 175 22.50 8.49 -2.97
N SER A 176 21.63 8.17 -3.94
CA SER A 176 22.06 7.43 -5.14
C SER A 176 23.04 8.26 -5.97
N PRO A 177 24.26 7.76 -6.25
CA PRO A 177 25.18 8.41 -7.18
C PRO A 177 24.82 8.13 -8.64
N TYR A 178 23.91 7.19 -8.90
CA TYR A 178 23.52 6.74 -10.25
C TYR A 178 22.26 7.42 -10.76
N LEU A 179 21.60 8.20 -9.91
CA LEU A 179 20.41 8.95 -10.27
C LEU A 179 20.76 10.24 -10.99
N GLN A 180 20.21 10.44 -12.18
CA GLN A 180 20.33 11.69 -12.93
C GLN A 180 19.62 12.84 -12.19
N MET A 181 20.11 14.07 -12.37
CA MET A 181 19.55 15.24 -11.69
C MET A 181 18.05 15.44 -11.98
N ALA A 182 17.62 15.21 -13.23
CA ALA A 182 16.22 15.30 -13.61
C ALA A 182 15.35 14.29 -12.84
N ASN A 183 15.71 13.00 -12.86
CA ASN A 183 15.01 11.96 -12.10
C ASN A 183 15.01 12.25 -10.59
N ARG A 184 16.12 12.76 -10.04
CA ARG A 184 16.19 13.14 -8.63
C ARG A 184 15.18 14.24 -8.30
N ARG A 185 15.11 15.27 -9.13
CA ARG A 185 14.16 16.37 -8.96
C ARG A 185 12.72 15.85 -9.03
N ASP A 186 12.40 15.01 -10.00
CA ASP A 186 11.06 14.46 -10.18
C ASP A 186 10.62 13.61 -8.97
N LEU A 187 11.52 12.76 -8.44
CA LEU A 187 11.25 11.99 -7.23
C LEU A 187 11.02 12.88 -6.01
N LEU A 188 11.85 13.91 -5.81
CA LEU A 188 11.69 14.82 -4.67
C LEU A 188 10.39 15.62 -4.76
N VAL A 189 9.96 16.02 -5.97
CA VAL A 189 8.65 16.66 -6.17
C VAL A 189 7.51 15.72 -5.79
N ALA A 190 7.57 14.47 -6.26
CA ALA A 190 6.55 13.47 -5.94
C ALA A 190 6.50 13.15 -4.43
N LEU A 191 7.66 13.16 -3.76
CA LEU A 191 7.75 12.95 -2.31
C LEU A 191 7.27 14.15 -1.50
N GLU A 192 7.56 15.38 -1.94
CA GLU A 192 7.01 16.59 -1.33
C GLU A 192 5.47 16.51 -1.29
N GLU A 193 4.85 16.23 -2.43
CA GLU A 193 3.39 16.08 -2.56
C GLU A 193 2.87 14.96 -1.65
N ALA A 194 3.47 13.77 -1.71
CA ALA A 194 3.04 12.63 -0.90
C ALA A 194 3.15 12.90 0.61
N TYR A 195 4.24 13.52 1.07
CA TYR A 195 4.41 13.89 2.48
C TYR A 195 3.44 14.99 2.91
N GLU A 196 3.15 15.98 2.05
CA GLU A 196 2.17 17.02 2.36
C GLU A 196 0.76 16.44 2.53
N GLU A 197 0.35 15.53 1.65
CA GLU A 197 -0.93 14.83 1.73
C GLU A 197 -1.08 14.01 3.02
N MET A 198 0.02 13.41 3.47
CA MET A 198 0.06 12.64 4.73
C MET A 198 0.23 13.52 5.98
N GLY A 199 0.44 14.82 5.83
CA GLY A 199 0.66 15.76 6.94
C GLY A 199 2.09 15.75 7.52
N GLU A 200 3.03 15.10 6.82
CA GLU A 200 4.43 14.92 7.20
C GLU A 200 5.30 16.13 6.84
N ARG A 201 4.98 17.29 7.44
CA ARG A 201 5.57 18.59 7.07
C ARG A 201 7.10 18.62 7.07
N SER A 202 7.74 18.02 8.08
CA SER A 202 9.20 18.03 8.16
C SER A 202 9.86 17.28 7.00
N ARG A 203 9.23 16.20 6.52
CA ARG A 203 9.73 15.42 5.39
C ARG A 203 9.47 16.15 4.07
N ALA A 204 8.30 16.76 3.91
CA ALA A 204 7.97 17.60 2.77
C ALA A 204 8.96 18.78 2.62
N GLU A 205 9.27 19.47 3.73
CA GLU A 205 10.25 20.57 3.74
C GLU A 205 11.65 20.10 3.36
N ALA A 206 12.06 18.89 3.78
CA ALA A 206 13.34 18.31 3.40
C ALA A 206 13.40 18.02 1.88
N SER A 207 12.33 17.43 1.31
CA SER A 207 12.21 17.23 -0.14
C SER A 207 12.30 18.56 -0.91
N ARG A 208 11.56 19.57 -0.45
CA ARG A 208 11.56 20.93 -1.02
C ARG A 208 12.96 21.55 -1.01
N ALA A 209 13.68 21.43 0.10
CA ALA A 209 15.04 21.94 0.21
C ALA A 209 15.99 21.28 -0.81
N GLY A 210 15.87 19.95 -0.98
CA GLY A 210 16.64 19.21 -1.99
C GLY A 210 16.35 19.66 -3.42
N ILE A 211 15.09 19.96 -3.75
CA ILE A 211 14.72 20.50 -5.08
C ILE A 211 15.43 21.83 -5.34
N ILE A 212 15.37 22.75 -4.37
CA ILE A 212 15.99 24.08 -4.48
C ILE A 212 17.51 23.96 -4.68
N GLU A 213 18.17 23.04 -3.96
CA GLU A 213 19.61 22.81 -4.11
C GLU A 213 19.96 22.33 -5.53
N LEU A 214 19.16 21.43 -6.11
CA LEU A 214 19.37 20.94 -7.48
C LEU A 214 19.17 22.03 -8.53
N ASP A 215 18.13 22.86 -8.37
CA ASP A 215 17.85 23.96 -9.28
C ASP A 215 18.99 25.01 -9.28
N GLN A 216 19.64 25.22 -8.12
CA GLN A 216 20.83 26.09 -8.00
C GLN A 216 22.08 25.49 -8.68
N GLN A 217 22.24 24.17 -8.67
CA GLN A 217 23.37 23.51 -9.34
C GLN A 217 23.25 23.49 -10.87
N THR A 218 22.04 23.69 -11.39
CA THR A 218 21.72 23.64 -12.83
C THR A 218 21.67 25.04 -13.47
N SER A 219 21.68 26.10 -12.66
CA SER A 219 21.66 27.52 -13.08
C SER A 219 23.06 28.08 -13.30
#